data_AF-A0A3D0IHX8-F1
#
_entry.id   AF-A0A3D0IHX8-F1
#
_cell.length_a   1.000
_cell.length_b   1.000
_cell.length_c   1.000
_cell.angle_alpha   90.00
_cell.angle_beta   90.00
_cell.angle_gamma   90.00
#
_symmetry.space_group_name_H-M   'P 1'
#
loop_
_entity.id
_entity.type
_entity.pdbx_description
1 polymer ?
#
loop_
_entity_poly.entity_id
_entity_poly.type
_entity_poly.pdbx_seq_one_letter_code
_entity_poly.pdbx_strand_id
1 'polypeptide(L)'
;GDEILVGHNINTFDMKFIQRDAEKYFDKVFGNDYIDTLVLARAYLPELSHHTLSDLARYYHISTKGAHRALNDCKMNQRIFESLKEEMEDPAKAVKKCPKCGNLLKKRNGKFGEFYGCMSYPDCKYTENI
;
A
#
# COMPACT_ATOMS: atom_id res chain seq x y z
N GLY A 1 -13.46 -16.24 -2.78
CA GLY A 1 -12.69 -17.10 -1.86
C GLY A 1 -12.23 -16.24 -0.72
N ASP A 2 -11.80 -16.81 0.39
CA ASP A 2 -11.58 -16.03 1.62
C ASP A 2 -10.12 -15.56 1.79
N GLU A 3 -9.33 -15.71 0.73
CA GLU A 3 -7.93 -15.26 0.70
C GLU A 3 -7.82 -13.74 0.61
N ILE A 4 -6.77 -13.21 1.23
CA ILE A 4 -6.42 -11.79 1.19
C ILE A 4 -5.59 -11.54 -0.07
N LEU A 5 -6.01 -10.57 -0.88
CA LEU A 5 -5.25 -10.15 -2.05
C LEU A 5 -4.12 -9.22 -1.66
N VAL A 6 -2.98 -9.31 -2.36
CA VAL A 6 -1.87 -8.39 -2.17
C VAL A 6 -1.58 -7.73 -3.50
N GLY A 7 -1.63 -6.40 -3.54
CA GLY A 7 -1.38 -5.64 -4.75
C GLY A 7 -0.79 -4.26 -4.46
N HIS A 8 -0.33 -3.60 -5.52
CA HIS A 8 0.26 -2.27 -5.43
C HIS A 8 -0.71 -1.26 -6.02
N ASN A 9 -1.25 -0.35 -5.21
CA ASN A 9 -2.37 0.52 -5.59
C ASN A 9 -3.66 -0.26 -5.92
N ILE A 10 -3.84 -1.43 -5.31
CA ILE A 10 -4.90 -2.40 -5.60
C ILE A 10 -6.31 -1.81 -5.42
N ASN A 11 -6.52 -0.98 -4.40
CA ASN A 11 -7.82 -0.39 -4.09
C ASN A 11 -8.31 0.54 -5.23
N THR A 12 -7.44 1.41 -5.72
CA THR A 12 -7.86 2.45 -6.67
C THR A 12 -7.83 2.01 -8.13
N PHE A 13 -7.16 0.89 -8.42
CA PHE A 13 -6.97 0.34 -9.76
C PHE A 13 -7.66 -1.02 -9.92
N ASP A 14 -7.02 -2.12 -9.50
CA ASP A 14 -7.46 -3.49 -9.79
C ASP A 14 -8.87 -3.80 -9.26
N MET A 15 -9.16 -3.43 -8.01
CA MET A 15 -10.45 -3.73 -7.37
C MET A 15 -11.63 -3.12 -8.13
N LYS A 16 -11.44 -1.96 -8.78
CA LYS A 16 -12.50 -1.34 -9.57
C LYS A 16 -12.87 -2.16 -10.81
N PHE A 17 -11.87 -2.74 -11.48
CA PHE A 17 -12.11 -3.60 -12.64
C PHE A 17 -12.72 -4.92 -12.22
N ILE A 18 -12.19 -5.54 -11.16
CA ILE A 18 -12.69 -6.81 -10.63
C ILE A 18 -14.13 -6.65 -10.17
N GLN A 19 -14.43 -5.63 -9.37
CA GLN A 19 -15.79 -5.38 -8.87
C GLN A 19 -16.77 -5.15 -10.03
N ARG A 20 -16.40 -4.30 -11.00
CA ARG A 20 -17.23 -4.02 -12.18
C ARG A 20 -17.53 -5.30 -12.97
N ASP A 21 -16.52 -6.12 -13.24
CA ASP A 21 -16.68 -7.30 -14.08
C ASP A 21 -17.39 -8.45 -13.33
N ALA A 22 -17.15 -8.58 -12.03
CA ALA A 22 -17.88 -9.50 -11.16
C ALA A 22 -19.39 -9.19 -11.14
N GLU A 23 -19.74 -7.91 -10.99
CA GLU A 23 -21.13 -7.46 -11.01
C GLU A 23 -21.74 -7.65 -12.41
N LYS A 24 -21.05 -7.18 -13.46
CA LYS A 24 -21.57 -7.20 -14.84
C LYS A 24 -21.79 -8.61 -15.39
N TYR A 25 -20.85 -9.53 -15.18
CA TYR A 25 -20.87 -10.83 -15.87
C TYR A 25 -21.33 -11.98 -14.97
N PHE A 26 -21.31 -11.79 -13.64
CA PHE A 26 -21.59 -12.87 -12.70
C PHE A 26 -22.65 -12.50 -11.66
N ASP A 27 -23.16 -11.26 -11.65
CA ASP A 27 -24.10 -10.74 -10.64
C ASP A 27 -23.59 -10.99 -9.21
N LYS A 28 -22.28 -10.78 -9.02
CA LYS A 28 -21.59 -11.05 -7.75
C LYS A 28 -20.81 -9.83 -7.29
N VAL A 29 -20.79 -9.63 -5.98
CA VAL A 29 -19.87 -8.71 -5.32
C VAL A 29 -18.57 -9.45 -5.02
N PHE A 30 -17.44 -8.80 -5.29
CA PHE A 30 -16.14 -9.36 -5.00
C PHE A 30 -15.71 -8.98 -3.58
N GLY A 31 -15.87 -9.92 -2.64
CA GLY A 31 -15.75 -9.66 -1.19
C GLY A 31 -14.37 -9.92 -0.57
N ASN A 32 -13.33 -10.17 -1.37
CA ASN A 32 -12.00 -10.40 -0.84
C ASN A 32 -11.42 -9.14 -0.19
N ASP A 33 -10.82 -9.30 0.99
CA ASP A 33 -10.00 -8.25 1.59
C ASP A 33 -8.67 -8.13 0.84
N TYR A 34 -7.97 -7.02 1.04
CA TYR A 34 -6.71 -6.75 0.38
C TYR A 34 -5.71 -5.97 1.21
N ILE A 35 -4.43 -6.17 0.89
CA ILE A 35 -3.31 -5.38 1.37
C ILE A 35 -2.78 -4.56 0.20
N ASP A 36 -2.70 -3.24 0.40
CA ASP A 36 -2.12 -2.31 -0.57
C ASP A 36 -0.66 -2.00 -0.19
N THR A 37 0.28 -2.56 -0.96
CA THR A 37 1.72 -2.38 -0.72
C THR A 37 2.18 -0.94 -0.93
N LEU A 38 1.44 -0.11 -1.70
CA LEU A 38 1.73 1.31 -1.84
C LEU A 38 1.51 2.06 -0.52
N VAL A 39 0.46 1.70 0.23
CA VAL A 39 0.16 2.28 1.55
C VAL A 39 1.26 1.89 2.53
N LEU A 40 1.66 0.61 2.55
CA LEU A 40 2.74 0.13 3.40
C LEU A 40 4.07 0.82 3.07
N ALA A 41 4.46 0.85 1.79
CA ALA A 41 5.70 1.50 1.37
C ALA A 41 5.77 2.97 1.77
N ARG A 42 4.67 3.73 1.62
CA ARG A 42 4.59 5.13 2.04
C ARG A 42 4.72 5.34 3.55
N ALA A 43 4.39 4.33 4.34
CA ALA A 43 4.42 4.37 5.79
C ALA A 43 5.79 3.98 6.34
N TYR A 44 6.40 2.93 5.78
CA TYR A 44 7.66 2.34 6.27
C TYR A 44 8.92 2.87 5.57
N LEU A 45 8.78 3.47 4.38
CA LEU A 45 9.88 4.10 3.63
C LEU A 45 9.58 5.58 3.36
N PRO A 46 9.30 6.41 4.37
CA PRO A 46 8.88 7.81 4.18
C PRO A 46 9.94 8.68 3.50
N GLU A 47 11.20 8.26 3.51
CA GLU A 47 12.35 8.92 2.88
C GLU A 47 12.35 8.85 1.34
N LEU A 48 11.63 7.90 0.74
CA LEU A 48 11.53 7.80 -0.70
C LEU A 48 10.59 8.87 -1.27
N SER A 49 11.02 9.54 -2.33
CA SER A 49 10.21 10.55 -3.04
C SER A 49 9.01 9.93 -3.76
N HIS A 50 9.19 8.73 -4.29
CA HIS A 50 8.19 7.97 -5.01
C HIS A 50 8.20 6.52 -4.54
N HIS A 51 7.00 5.92 -4.52
CA HIS A 51 6.78 4.55 -4.07
C HIS A 51 6.16 3.71 -5.18
N THR A 52 6.46 4.01 -6.45
CA THR A 52 5.99 3.14 -7.54
C THR A 52 6.63 1.77 -7.44
N LEU A 53 6.01 0.76 -8.04
CA LEU A 53 6.56 -0.60 -8.09
C LEU A 53 8.01 -0.61 -8.62
N SER A 54 8.29 0.17 -9.66
CA SER A 54 9.63 0.32 -10.24
C SER A 54 10.63 0.98 -9.29
N ASP A 55 10.20 1.98 -8.51
CA ASP A 55 11.08 2.65 -7.55
C ASP A 55 11.42 1.74 -6.38
N LEU A 56 10.44 1.00 -5.87
CA LEU A 56 10.63 0.02 -4.81
C LEU A 56 11.51 -1.15 -5.28
N ALA A 57 11.31 -1.63 -6.52
CA ALA A 57 12.18 -2.64 -7.10
C ALA A 57 13.63 -2.15 -7.23
N ARG A 58 13.84 -0.87 -7.59
CA ARG A 58 15.17 -0.27 -7.63
C ARG A 58 15.79 -0.18 -6.24
N TYR A 59 15.01 0.26 -5.24
CA TYR A 59 15.43 0.39 -3.85
C TYR A 59 15.87 -0.96 -3.26
N TYR A 60 15.07 -2.02 -3.47
CA TYR A 60 15.35 -3.37 -2.99
C TYR A 60 16.24 -4.21 -3.93
N HIS A 61 16.77 -3.61 -5.00
CA HIS A 61 17.60 -4.29 -5.99
C HIS A 61 16.94 -5.54 -6.64
N ILE A 62 15.62 -5.49 -6.85
CA ILE A 62 14.83 -6.58 -7.44
C ILE A 62 14.94 -6.54 -8.97
N SER A 63 15.49 -7.61 -9.56
CA SER A 63 15.61 -7.75 -11.02
C SER A 63 14.27 -8.01 -11.71
N THR A 64 14.06 -7.38 -12.86
CA THR A 64 12.82 -7.42 -13.66
C THR A 64 12.95 -8.21 -14.97
N LYS A 65 14.09 -8.90 -15.20
CA LYS A 65 14.34 -9.61 -16.47
C LYS A 65 13.44 -10.85 -16.63
N GLY A 66 12.77 -10.95 -17.77
CA GLY A 66 12.38 -12.24 -18.37
C GLY A 66 10.97 -12.79 -18.09
N ALA A 67 9.97 -11.98 -17.74
CA ALA A 67 8.57 -12.45 -17.74
C ALA A 67 7.59 -11.50 -18.44
N HIS A 68 6.39 -12.01 -18.71
CA HIS A 68 5.28 -11.26 -19.29
C HIS A 68 4.84 -10.14 -18.34
N ARG A 69 4.42 -8.98 -18.89
CA ARG A 69 4.13 -7.75 -18.12
C ARG A 69 3.33 -8.01 -16.83
N ALA A 70 2.17 -8.66 -16.92
CA ALA A 70 1.32 -8.91 -15.76
C ALA A 70 1.94 -9.84 -14.70
N LEU A 71 2.53 -10.97 -15.12
CA LEU A 71 3.16 -11.90 -14.17
C LEU A 71 4.41 -11.30 -13.52
N ASN A 72 5.14 -10.48 -14.26
CA ASN A 72 6.27 -9.73 -13.74
C ASN A 72 5.83 -8.79 -12.62
N ASP A 73 4.75 -8.05 -12.83
CA ASP A 73 4.22 -7.12 -11.82
C ASP A 73 3.77 -7.89 -10.56
N CYS A 74 3.10 -9.04 -10.70
CA CYS A 74 2.74 -9.90 -9.57
C CYS A 74 3.97 -10.38 -8.79
N LYS A 75 5.00 -10.92 -9.48
CA LYS A 75 6.22 -11.41 -8.84
C LYS A 75 7.02 -10.29 -8.17
N MET A 76 7.04 -9.11 -8.79
CA MET A 76 7.71 -7.93 -8.25
C MET A 76 6.99 -7.43 -7.01
N ASN A 77 5.66 -7.30 -7.06
CA ASN A 77 4.86 -6.91 -5.91
C ASN A 77 4.99 -7.91 -4.75
N GLN A 78 5.03 -9.22 -5.03
CA GLN A 78 5.29 -10.23 -4.01
C GLN A 78 6.63 -9.98 -3.30
N ARG A 79 7.72 -9.84 -4.04
CA ARG A 79 9.06 -9.60 -3.47
C ARG A 79 9.12 -8.29 -2.67
N ILE A 80 8.49 -7.24 -3.18
CA ILE A 80 8.38 -5.96 -2.46
C ILE A 80 7.61 -6.14 -1.15
N PHE A 81 6.51 -6.91 -1.15
CA PHE A 81 5.75 -7.18 0.06
C PHE A 81 6.57 -7.97 1.09
N GLU A 82 7.34 -8.96 0.64
CA GLU A 82 8.27 -9.71 1.48
C GLU A 82 9.36 -8.80 2.08
N SER A 83 9.95 -7.89 1.30
CA SER A 83 10.92 -6.91 1.83
C SER A 83 10.29 -5.90 2.80
N LEU A 84 9.09 -5.41 2.50
CA LEU A 84 8.36 -4.50 3.40
C LEU A 84 8.04 -5.16 4.75
N LYS A 85 7.84 -6.48 4.78
CA LYS A 85 7.64 -7.22 6.03
C LYS A 85 8.83 -7.08 6.97
N GLU A 86 10.07 -7.10 6.45
CA GLU A 86 11.28 -6.90 7.25
C GLU A 86 11.30 -5.49 7.86
N GLU A 87 10.87 -4.47 7.10
CA GLU A 87 10.73 -3.10 7.62
C GLU A 87 9.67 -2.98 8.72
N MET A 88 8.60 -3.77 8.64
CA MET A 88 7.52 -3.79 9.62
C MET A 88 7.92 -4.43 10.95
N GLU A 89 8.87 -5.35 10.90
CA GLU A 89 9.40 -6.06 12.07
C GLU A 89 10.49 -5.25 12.79
N ASP A 90 11.09 -4.25 12.14
CA ASP A 90 12.06 -3.33 12.75
C ASP A 90 11.37 -2.36 13.73
N PRO A 91 11.65 -2.45 15.06
CA PRO A 91 11.07 -1.55 16.05
C PRO A 91 11.42 -0.07 15.82
N ALA A 92 12.56 0.22 15.17
CA ALA A 92 12.97 1.59 14.86
C ALA A 92 12.09 2.24 13.77
N LYS A 93 11.38 1.43 12.98
CA LYS A 93 10.48 1.87 11.90
C LYS A 93 9.00 1.74 12.25
N ALA A 94 8.67 1.58 13.54
CA ALA A 94 7.29 1.42 13.98
C ALA A 94 6.40 2.59 13.54
N VAL A 95 5.34 2.28 12.78
CA VAL A 95 4.37 3.26 12.29
C VAL A 95 3.19 3.36 13.27
N LYS A 96 2.78 4.60 13.57
CA LYS A 96 1.66 4.86 14.47
C LYS A 96 0.31 4.55 13.80
N LYS A 97 -0.60 3.91 14.53
CA LYS A 97 -1.99 3.68 14.09
C LYS A 97 -2.88 4.86 14.47
N CYS A 98 -3.83 5.19 13.61
CA CYS A 98 -4.82 6.22 13.83
C CYS A 98 -5.83 5.74 14.90
N PRO A 99 -6.06 6.49 15.98
CA PRO A 99 -7.01 6.09 17.02
C PRO A 99 -8.47 6.18 16.57
N LYS A 100 -8.77 6.85 15.44
CA LYS A 100 -10.14 6.99 14.94
C LYS A 100 -10.59 5.85 14.04
N CYS A 101 -9.70 5.32 13.18
CA CYS A 101 -10.07 4.31 12.19
C CYS A 101 -9.10 3.13 12.09
N GLY A 102 -8.04 3.08 12.90
CA GLY A 102 -7.06 2.00 12.91
C GLY A 102 -6.04 2.01 11.76
N ASN A 103 -6.27 2.80 10.70
CA ASN A 103 -5.32 2.96 9.60
C ASN A 103 -4.01 3.63 10.03
N LEU A 104 -2.95 3.51 9.24
CA LEU A 104 -1.65 4.09 9.56
C LEU A 104 -1.67 5.63 9.51
N LEU A 105 -0.83 6.24 10.33
CA LEU A 105 -0.51 7.66 10.31
C LEU A 105 0.77 7.90 9.53
N LYS A 106 0.77 8.90 8.66
CA LYS A 106 1.94 9.33 7.91
C LYS A 106 2.39 10.71 8.39
N LYS A 107 3.71 10.90 8.53
CA LYS A 107 4.33 12.21 8.79
C LYS A 107 4.19 13.14 7.58
N ARG A 108 3.75 14.37 7.82
CA ARG A 108 3.50 15.40 6.80
C ARG A 108 4.05 16.74 7.28
N ASN A 109 4.42 17.59 6.32
CA ASN A 109 4.83 18.97 6.59
C ASN A 109 3.63 19.91 6.46
N GLY A 110 3.36 20.72 7.48
CA GLY A 110 2.31 21.73 7.50
C GLY A 110 2.86 23.13 7.77
N LYS A 111 1.98 24.13 7.71
CA LYS A 111 2.34 25.54 7.98
C LYS A 111 2.97 25.75 9.36
N PHE A 112 2.59 24.94 10.34
CA PHE A 112 3.00 25.07 11.74
C PHE A 112 4.07 24.05 12.16
N GLY A 113 4.67 23.33 11.20
CA GLY A 113 5.63 22.26 11.46
C GLY A 113 5.14 20.89 11.00
N GLU A 114 5.85 19.86 11.43
CA GLU A 114 5.55 18.47 11.09
C GLU A 114 4.37 17.95 11.92
N PHE A 115 3.52 17.14 11.30
CA PHE A 115 2.37 16.51 11.95
C PHE A 115 2.12 15.11 11.38
N TYR A 116 1.51 14.23 12.17
CA TYR A 116 0.95 12.97 11.71
C TYR A 116 -0.45 13.19 11.14
N GLY A 117 -0.71 12.69 9.93
CA GLY A 117 -2.03 12.67 9.30
C GLY A 117 -2.46 11.27 8.90
N CYS A 118 -3.75 10.96 9.07
CA CYS A 118 -4.30 9.66 8.66
C CYS A 118 -4.10 9.40 7.16
N MET A 119 -3.72 8.17 6.82
CA MET A 119 -3.57 7.75 5.42
C MET A 119 -4.91 7.66 4.68
N SER A 120 -6.02 7.43 5.37
CA SER A 120 -7.37 7.36 4.79
C SER A 120 -8.02 8.72 4.55
N TYR A 121 -7.25 9.81 4.49
CA TYR A 121 -7.80 11.10 4.07
C TYR A 121 -8.30 11.01 2.60
N PRO A 122 -9.49 11.54 2.26
CA PRO A 122 -10.33 12.47 3.02
C PRO A 122 -11.32 11.84 3.99
N ASP A 123 -11.52 10.52 3.95
CA ASP A 123 -12.52 9.78 4.73
C ASP A 123 -12.23 9.83 6.24
N CYS A 124 -10.94 9.86 6.61
CA CYS A 124 -10.50 10.13 7.98
C CYS A 124 -9.59 11.37 8.03
N LYS A 125 -10.05 12.43 8.72
CA LYS A 125 -9.34 13.71 8.88
C LYS A 125 -8.54 13.82 10.18
N TYR A 126 -8.21 12.70 10.82
CA TYR A 126 -7.42 12.73 12.05
C TYR A 126 -6.01 13.27 11.79
N THR A 127 -5.56 14.16 12.67
CA THR A 127 -4.21 14.72 12.69
C THR A 127 -3.70 14.81 14.12
N GLU A 128 -2.39 14.70 14.29
CA GLU A 128 -1.71 14.81 15.58
C GLU A 128 -0.37 15.53 15.37
N ASN A 129 -0.03 16.49 16.21
CA ASN A 129 1.25 17.20 16.12
C ASN A 129 2.40 16.29 16.59
N ILE A 130 3.60 16.56 16.08
CA ILE A 130 4.84 15.84 16.45
C ILE A 130 5.56 16.59 17.57
#